data_AF-A0A2V9CXX1-F1
#
_entry.id   AF-A0A2V9CXX1-F1
#
_cell.length_a   1.000
_cell.length_b   1.000
_cell.length_c   1.000
_cell.angle_alpha   90.00
_cell.angle_beta   90.00
_cell.angle_gamma   90.00
#
_symmetry.space_group_name_H-M   'P 1'
#
loop_
_entity.id
_entity.type
_entity.pdbx_description
1 polymer ?
#
loop_
_entity_poly.entity_id
_entity_poly.type
_entity_poly.pdbx_seq_one_letter_code
_entity_poly.pdbx_strand_id
1 'polypeptide(L)'
;MSRASYRKEWGTNYEPPGHGTRVVARVISLVPKVGPLKARSLRMPTPQTEVMFRDSFNAALDQYHHLLDDERAGRQNLRNRNFDTGAPTKPGAYLMADQAYARLVDDLAKEHFQDVSVEMKSDILAFYRDSSAPIVNKKDAKAWDRLDHELEELLKSASPSESVDSDVSAVK
;
A
#
# COMPACT_ATOMS: atom_id res chain seq x y z
N MET A 1 36.78 3.94 15.08
CA MET A 1 36.86 4.74 16.33
C MET A 1 37.82 4.09 17.31
N SER A 2 38.51 4.86 18.17
CA SER A 2 39.39 4.32 19.20
C SER A 2 38.62 4.08 20.51
N ARG A 3 39.08 3.19 21.39
CA ARG A 3 38.40 2.93 22.69
C ARG A 3 38.30 4.19 23.55
N ALA A 4 39.27 5.09 23.44
CA ALA A 4 39.28 6.36 24.15
C ALA A 4 38.23 7.33 23.59
N SER A 5 38.10 7.44 22.26
CA SER A 5 37.09 8.32 21.65
C SER A 5 35.67 7.84 21.95
N TYR A 6 35.44 6.52 21.88
CA TYR A 6 34.12 5.93 22.16
C TYR A 6 33.68 6.16 23.62
N ARG A 7 34.56 5.94 24.59
CA ARG A 7 34.24 6.18 26.02
C ARG A 7 34.03 7.65 26.36
N LYS A 8 34.71 8.56 25.65
CA LYS A 8 34.51 10.00 25.81
C LYS A 8 33.11 10.42 25.35
N GLU A 9 32.64 9.83 24.27
CA GLU A 9 31.38 10.21 23.62
C GLU A 9 30.16 9.48 24.21
N TRP A 10 30.31 8.24 24.67
CA TRP A 10 29.21 7.38 25.12
C TRP A 10 29.31 6.92 26.58
N GLY A 11 30.36 7.31 27.30
CA GLY A 11 30.58 6.97 28.71
C GLY A 11 31.17 5.57 28.94
N THR A 12 31.31 5.20 30.22
CA THR A 12 31.88 3.91 30.67
C THR A 12 30.85 2.98 31.32
N ASN A 13 29.56 3.34 31.27
CA ASN A 13 28.47 2.57 31.86
C ASN A 13 28.06 1.40 30.96
N TYR A 14 29.02 0.52 30.65
CA TYR A 14 28.76 -0.73 29.95
C TYR A 14 29.69 -1.81 30.47
N GLU A 15 29.19 -3.03 30.52
CA GLU A 15 30.00 -4.16 30.94
C GLU A 15 30.95 -4.58 29.81
N PRO A 16 32.28 -4.62 30.05
CA PRO A 16 33.22 -5.00 29.02
C PRO A 16 33.06 -6.48 28.66
N PRO A 17 33.30 -6.87 27.40
CA PRO A 17 33.20 -8.27 27.00
C PRO A 17 34.21 -9.13 27.78
N GLY A 18 33.67 -10.13 28.49
CA GLY A 18 34.42 -11.12 29.24
C GLY A 18 35.26 -12.05 28.36
N HIS A 19 36.09 -12.88 28.99
CA HIS A 19 37.01 -13.76 28.27
C HIS A 19 36.28 -14.76 27.35
N GLY A 20 35.20 -15.37 27.82
CA GLY A 20 34.36 -16.28 27.02
C GLY A 20 33.76 -15.59 25.79
N THR A 21 33.29 -14.35 25.92
CA THR A 21 32.75 -13.55 24.81
C THR A 21 33.79 -13.30 23.73
N ARG A 22 35.07 -13.07 24.11
CA ARG A 22 36.16 -12.86 23.15
C ARG A 22 36.50 -14.12 22.37
N VAL A 23 36.47 -15.29 23.03
CA VAL A 23 36.67 -16.59 22.38
C VAL A 23 35.54 -16.87 21.38
N VAL A 24 34.29 -16.71 21.81
CA VAL A 24 33.11 -16.89 20.95
C VAL A 24 33.14 -15.94 19.76
N ALA A 25 33.50 -14.67 19.96
CA ALA A 25 33.63 -13.70 18.86
C ALA A 25 34.68 -14.12 17.82
N ARG A 26 35.79 -14.73 18.26
CA ARG A 26 36.83 -15.22 17.35
C ARG A 26 36.37 -16.44 16.57
N VAL A 27 35.65 -17.37 17.21
CA VAL A 27 35.04 -18.52 16.52
C VAL A 27 34.03 -18.03 15.47
N ILE A 28 33.13 -17.10 15.83
CA ILE A 28 32.16 -16.52 14.90
C ILE A 28 32.85 -15.82 13.72
N SER A 29 34.01 -15.18 13.94
CA SER A 29 34.75 -14.49 12.87
C SER A 29 35.38 -15.42 11.82
N LEU A 30 35.62 -16.69 12.16
CA LEU A 30 36.15 -17.69 11.22
C LEU A 30 35.06 -18.34 10.36
N VAL A 31 33.79 -18.19 10.71
CA VAL A 31 32.69 -18.87 10.00
C VAL A 31 32.51 -18.23 8.62
N PRO A 32 32.68 -18.99 7.52
CA PRO A 32 32.58 -18.46 6.17
C PRO A 32 31.14 -18.02 5.86
N LYS A 33 31.00 -16.87 5.19
CA LYS A 33 29.72 -16.21 4.88
C LYS A 33 29.00 -16.85 3.67
N VAL A 34 28.89 -18.18 3.65
CA VAL A 34 28.28 -18.95 2.56
C VAL A 34 26.99 -19.63 3.02
N GLY A 35 26.02 -19.78 2.13
CA GLY A 35 24.74 -20.45 2.43
C GLY A 35 23.86 -19.71 3.47
N PRO A 36 23.19 -20.41 4.40
CA PRO A 36 22.19 -19.83 5.33
C PRO A 36 22.77 -18.77 6.30
N LEU A 37 24.09 -18.62 6.36
CA LEU A 37 24.79 -17.62 7.17
C LEU A 37 25.05 -16.29 6.43
N LYS A 38 24.64 -16.18 5.17
CA LYS A 38 24.75 -14.96 4.34
C LYS A 38 23.92 -13.78 4.90
N ALA A 39 22.84 -14.08 5.62
CA ALA A 39 22.00 -13.09 6.31
C ALA A 39 22.76 -12.25 7.37
N ARG A 40 23.93 -12.71 7.84
CA ARG A 40 24.80 -11.94 8.77
C ARG A 40 25.66 -10.88 8.07
N SER A 41 25.68 -10.84 6.74
CA SER A 41 26.28 -9.73 6.02
C SER A 41 25.28 -8.58 5.92
N LEU A 42 25.10 -7.85 7.03
CA LEU A 42 24.45 -6.54 6.98
C LEU A 42 25.18 -5.70 5.93
N ARG A 43 24.52 -5.47 4.79
CA ARG A 43 25.02 -4.55 3.78
C ARG A 43 24.74 -3.15 4.30
N MET A 44 25.80 -2.43 4.65
CA MET A 44 25.66 -1.02 4.92
C MET A 44 25.15 -0.32 3.65
N PRO A 45 24.16 0.58 3.76
CA PRO A 45 23.77 1.45 2.66
C PRO A 45 25.03 2.09 2.06
N THR A 46 25.13 2.12 0.73
CA THR A 46 26.17 2.95 0.09
C THR A 46 25.81 4.43 0.28
N PRO A 47 26.76 5.37 0.12
CA PRO A 47 26.42 6.80 0.15
C PRO A 47 25.28 7.15 -0.83
N GLN A 48 25.22 6.47 -1.98
CA GLN A 48 24.11 6.61 -2.93
C GLN A 48 22.78 6.13 -2.35
N THR A 49 22.75 4.98 -1.66
CA THR A 49 21.54 4.47 -1.00
C THR A 49 21.08 5.39 0.14
N GLU A 50 22.01 5.99 0.88
CA GLU A 50 21.69 6.96 1.92
C GLU A 50 21.08 8.25 1.34
N VAL A 51 21.60 8.71 0.19
CA VAL A 51 20.98 9.80 -0.59
C VAL A 51 19.58 9.43 -1.02
N MET A 52 19.39 8.27 -1.66
CA MET A 52 18.06 7.80 -2.10
C MET A 52 17.07 7.70 -0.94
N PHE A 53 17.51 7.20 0.21
CA PHE A 53 16.69 7.10 1.41
C PHE A 53 16.24 8.50 1.89
N ARG A 54 17.19 9.43 2.05
CA ARG A 54 16.87 10.79 2.47
C ARG A 54 15.94 11.48 1.49
N ASP A 55 16.19 11.34 0.19
CA ASP A 55 15.36 11.95 -0.85
C ASP A 55 13.94 11.36 -0.83
N SER A 56 13.81 10.04 -0.65
CA SER A 56 12.50 9.38 -0.50
C SER A 56 11.75 9.84 0.76
N PHE A 57 12.46 10.07 1.86
CA PHE A 57 11.90 10.51 3.12
C PHE A 57 11.40 11.96 3.01
N ASN A 58 12.21 12.84 2.42
CA ASN A 58 11.82 14.22 2.15
C ASN A 58 10.60 14.26 1.21
N ALA A 59 10.60 13.47 0.13
CA ALA A 59 9.46 13.41 -0.78
C ALA A 59 8.17 12.93 -0.09
N ALA A 60 8.27 11.97 0.85
CA ALA A 60 7.12 11.51 1.63
C ALA A 60 6.60 12.61 2.59
N LEU A 61 7.49 13.36 3.25
CA LEU A 61 7.12 14.49 4.10
C LEU A 61 6.47 15.62 3.29
N ASP A 62 7.04 15.97 2.14
CA ASP A 62 6.50 17.00 1.26
C ASP A 62 5.09 16.63 0.78
N GLN A 63 4.89 15.38 0.35
CA GLN A 63 3.56 14.88 -0.02
C GLN A 63 2.58 14.93 1.14
N TYR A 64 3.01 14.55 2.35
CA TYR A 64 2.17 14.60 3.53
C TYR A 64 1.75 16.03 3.88
N HIS A 65 2.66 17.00 3.84
CA HIS A 65 2.33 18.41 4.05
C HIS A 65 1.32 18.92 3.02
N HIS A 66 1.50 18.59 1.74
CA HIS A 66 0.52 18.94 0.71
C HIS A 66 -0.86 18.35 0.99
N LEU A 67 -0.95 17.09 1.42
CA LEU A 67 -2.22 16.47 1.79
C LEU A 67 -2.88 17.18 2.99
N LEU A 68 -2.10 17.60 4.00
CA LEU A 68 -2.62 18.37 5.14
C LEU A 68 -3.08 19.78 4.74
N ASP A 69 -2.41 20.42 3.79
CA ASP A 69 -2.84 21.72 3.28
C ASP A 69 -4.11 21.62 2.44
N ASP A 70 -4.24 20.57 1.63
CA ASP A 70 -5.46 20.29 0.86
C ASP A 70 -6.63 19.91 1.78
N GLU A 71 -6.39 19.14 2.84
CA GLU A 71 -7.35 18.86 3.91
C GLU A 71 -7.89 20.16 4.51
N ARG A 72 -6.98 21.04 4.97
CA ARG A 72 -7.34 22.32 5.58
C ARG A 72 -8.10 23.24 4.63
N ALA A 73 -7.83 23.14 3.34
CA ALA A 73 -8.49 23.94 2.32
C ALA A 73 -9.78 23.28 1.76
N GLY A 74 -10.18 22.10 2.26
CA GLY A 74 -11.33 21.36 1.76
C GLY A 74 -11.19 20.84 0.33
N ARG A 75 -9.96 20.67 -0.18
CA ARG A 75 -9.64 20.20 -1.54
C ARG A 75 -9.22 18.72 -1.57
N GLN A 76 -9.75 17.92 -0.67
CA GLN A 76 -9.36 16.52 -0.54
C GLN A 76 -9.65 15.75 -1.82
N ASN A 77 -8.64 15.02 -2.30
CA ASN A 77 -8.78 14.09 -3.42
C ASN A 77 -8.09 12.77 -3.08
N LEU A 78 -8.84 11.89 -2.44
CA LEU A 78 -8.38 10.55 -2.05
C LEU A 78 -8.45 9.62 -3.26
N ARG A 79 -7.42 9.67 -4.11
CA ARG A 79 -7.31 8.78 -5.27
C ARG A 79 -7.18 7.33 -4.82
N ASN A 80 -8.01 6.45 -5.38
CA ASN A 80 -7.87 5.01 -5.21
C ASN A 80 -6.53 4.53 -5.81
N ARG A 81 -5.58 4.20 -4.93
CA ARG A 81 -4.23 3.78 -5.28
C ARG A 81 -3.93 2.46 -4.59
N ASN A 82 -3.20 1.60 -5.26
CA ASN A 82 -2.67 0.38 -4.69
C ASN A 82 -1.70 0.70 -3.54
N PHE A 83 -1.91 0.11 -2.36
CA PHE A 83 -1.12 0.43 -1.16
C PHE A 83 0.35 0.00 -1.23
N ASP A 84 0.68 -1.04 -2.01
CA ASP A 84 2.06 -1.51 -2.13
C ASP A 84 2.89 -0.66 -3.11
N THR A 85 2.25 -0.08 -4.12
CA THR A 85 2.94 0.58 -5.25
C THR A 85 2.66 2.08 -5.36
N GLY A 86 1.59 2.57 -4.74
CA GLY A 86 1.11 3.94 -4.89
C GLY A 86 0.55 4.28 -6.29
N ALA A 87 0.50 3.30 -7.20
CA ALA A 87 -0.04 3.44 -8.55
C ALA A 87 -1.57 3.31 -8.56
N PRO A 88 -2.27 3.85 -9.59
CA PRO A 88 -3.70 3.61 -9.74
C PRO A 88 -4.03 2.12 -9.81
N THR A 89 -5.09 1.71 -9.11
CA THR A 89 -5.62 0.34 -9.21
C THR A 89 -6.18 0.12 -10.62
N LYS A 90 -5.77 -0.95 -11.29
CA LYS A 90 -6.18 -1.28 -12.67
C LYS A 90 -6.54 -2.76 -12.78
N PRO A 91 -7.48 -3.12 -13.67
CA PRO A 91 -7.83 -4.52 -13.88
C PRO A 91 -6.64 -5.32 -14.39
N GLY A 92 -6.51 -6.56 -13.92
CA GLY A 92 -5.44 -7.49 -14.27
C GLY A 92 -4.09 -7.17 -13.62
N ALA A 93 -3.95 -6.04 -12.92
CA ALA A 93 -2.70 -5.70 -12.21
C ALA A 93 -2.55 -6.51 -10.92
N TYR A 94 -3.65 -6.89 -10.28
CA TYR A 94 -3.64 -7.64 -9.03
C TYR A 94 -4.87 -8.55 -8.90
N LEU A 95 -4.62 -9.85 -8.73
CA LEU A 95 -5.65 -10.89 -8.70
C LEU A 95 -6.77 -10.60 -7.67
N MET A 96 -6.41 -10.20 -6.45
CA MET A 96 -7.42 -9.98 -5.41
C MET A 96 -8.24 -8.71 -5.67
N ALA A 97 -7.69 -7.71 -6.36
CA ALA A 97 -8.46 -6.55 -6.78
C ALA A 97 -9.51 -6.94 -7.82
N ASP A 98 -9.15 -7.73 -8.85
CA ASP A 98 -10.12 -8.21 -9.83
C ASP A 98 -11.25 -9.02 -9.17
N GLN A 99 -10.90 -9.91 -8.23
CA GLN A 99 -11.86 -10.71 -7.47
C GLN A 99 -12.76 -9.84 -6.59
N ALA A 100 -12.20 -8.82 -5.93
CA ALA A 100 -12.95 -7.92 -5.06
C ALA A 100 -13.94 -7.07 -5.87
N TYR A 101 -13.53 -6.50 -7.00
CA TYR A 101 -14.42 -5.75 -7.89
C TYR A 101 -15.53 -6.63 -8.45
N ALA A 102 -15.20 -7.85 -8.92
CA ALA A 102 -16.23 -8.75 -9.47
C ALA A 102 -17.24 -9.18 -8.39
N ARG A 103 -16.76 -9.45 -7.18
CA ARG A 103 -17.63 -9.78 -6.05
C ARG A 103 -18.50 -8.59 -5.64
N LEU A 104 -17.94 -7.38 -5.61
CA LEU A 104 -18.71 -6.17 -5.32
C LEU A 104 -19.87 -6.02 -6.31
N VAL A 105 -19.62 -6.22 -7.61
CA VAL A 105 -20.66 -6.17 -8.64
C VAL A 105 -21.73 -7.25 -8.42
N ASP A 106 -21.33 -8.50 -8.20
CA ASP A 106 -22.25 -9.63 -7.94
C ASP A 106 -23.08 -9.41 -6.66
N ASP A 107 -22.49 -8.84 -5.61
CA ASP A 107 -23.20 -8.52 -4.36
C ASP A 107 -24.18 -7.34 -4.54
N LEU A 108 -23.81 -6.31 -5.32
CA LEU A 108 -24.71 -5.19 -5.64
C LEU A 108 -25.86 -5.61 -6.58
N ALA A 109 -25.60 -6.54 -7.50
CA ALA A 109 -26.61 -7.06 -8.43
C ALA A 109 -27.71 -7.84 -7.69
N LYS A 110 -27.37 -8.58 -6.63
CA LYS A 110 -28.36 -9.28 -5.77
C LYS A 110 -29.36 -8.34 -5.14
N GLU A 111 -28.93 -7.12 -4.83
CA GLU A 111 -29.78 -6.05 -4.28
C GLU A 111 -30.33 -5.14 -5.39
N HIS A 112 -30.24 -5.55 -6.66
CA HIS A 112 -30.71 -4.80 -7.83
C HIS A 112 -30.13 -3.37 -7.92
N PHE A 113 -28.91 -3.18 -7.41
CA PHE A 113 -28.22 -1.90 -7.37
C PHE A 113 -29.01 -0.76 -6.68
N GLN A 114 -29.91 -1.09 -5.74
CA GLN A 114 -30.83 -0.13 -5.10
C GLN A 114 -30.12 1.05 -4.41
N ASP A 115 -28.97 0.80 -3.77
CA ASP A 115 -28.24 1.80 -2.97
C ASP A 115 -26.86 2.17 -3.56
N VAL A 116 -26.71 2.09 -4.89
CA VAL A 116 -25.43 2.44 -5.53
C VAL A 116 -25.33 3.93 -5.79
N SER A 117 -24.44 4.60 -5.04
CA SER A 117 -24.10 6.01 -5.26
C SER A 117 -23.52 6.25 -6.66
N VAL A 118 -23.61 7.49 -7.14
CA VAL A 118 -23.10 7.89 -8.46
C VAL A 118 -21.57 7.66 -8.54
N GLU A 119 -20.87 7.93 -7.45
CA GLU A 119 -19.42 7.82 -7.29
C GLU A 119 -19.01 6.35 -7.37
N MET A 120 -19.71 5.46 -6.66
CA MET A 120 -19.43 4.03 -6.68
C MET A 120 -19.70 3.42 -8.06
N LYS A 121 -20.83 3.77 -8.69
CA LYS A 121 -21.13 3.37 -10.07
C LYS A 121 -20.03 3.83 -11.03
N SER A 122 -19.58 5.08 -10.91
CA SER A 122 -18.50 5.60 -11.75
C SER A 122 -17.17 4.89 -11.51
N ASP A 123 -16.81 4.55 -10.26
CA ASP A 123 -15.56 3.85 -9.96
C ASP A 123 -15.54 2.44 -10.55
N ILE A 124 -16.62 1.67 -10.37
CA ILE A 124 -16.77 0.32 -10.92
C ILE A 124 -16.67 0.36 -12.45
N LEU A 125 -17.40 1.25 -13.12
CA LEU A 125 -17.35 1.37 -14.58
C LEU A 125 -15.99 1.85 -15.09
N ALA A 126 -15.32 2.73 -14.34
CA ALA A 126 -13.97 3.19 -14.67
C ALA A 126 -12.94 2.06 -14.53
N PHE A 127 -13.09 1.19 -13.52
CA PHE A 127 -12.27 0.00 -13.36
C PHE A 127 -12.41 -0.89 -14.59
N TYR A 128 -13.63 -1.27 -14.98
CA TYR A 128 -13.88 -2.16 -16.12
C TYR A 128 -13.82 -1.51 -17.51
N ARG A 129 -13.38 -0.24 -17.62
CA ARG A 129 -13.36 0.50 -18.90
C ARG A 129 -12.49 -0.16 -19.98
N ASP A 130 -11.40 -0.82 -19.58
CA ASP A 130 -10.53 -1.55 -20.51
C ASP A 130 -11.01 -2.99 -20.66
N SER A 131 -11.85 -3.21 -21.67
CA SER A 131 -12.37 -4.54 -22.02
C SER A 131 -11.30 -5.50 -22.54
N SER A 132 -10.05 -5.06 -22.77
CA SER A 132 -8.93 -5.92 -23.16
C SER A 132 -8.10 -6.41 -21.97
N ALA A 133 -8.30 -5.83 -20.78
CA ALA A 133 -7.49 -6.14 -19.60
C ALA A 133 -7.58 -7.64 -19.23
N PRO A 134 -6.46 -8.27 -18.82
CA PRO A 134 -6.38 -9.70 -18.54
C PRO A 134 -6.91 -10.05 -17.14
N ILE A 135 -8.17 -9.70 -16.86
CA ILE A 135 -8.78 -9.93 -15.55
C ILE A 135 -9.03 -11.42 -15.26
N VAL A 136 -9.06 -11.78 -13.98
CA VAL A 136 -9.27 -13.18 -13.55
C VAL A 136 -10.57 -13.80 -14.09
N ASN A 137 -11.66 -13.04 -14.15
CA ASN A 137 -12.99 -13.53 -14.56
C ASN A 137 -13.00 -14.07 -15.99
N LYS A 138 -12.17 -13.52 -16.89
CA LYS A 138 -12.08 -13.98 -18.28
C LYS A 138 -11.51 -15.39 -18.45
N LYS A 139 -10.95 -15.97 -17.39
CA LYS A 139 -10.49 -17.37 -17.39
C LYS A 139 -11.66 -18.36 -17.28
N ASP A 140 -12.83 -17.90 -16.85
CA ASP A 140 -14.06 -18.69 -16.73
C ASP A 140 -15.18 -18.01 -17.51
N ALA A 141 -15.61 -18.63 -18.61
CA ALA A 141 -16.65 -18.07 -19.48
C ALA A 141 -17.94 -17.72 -18.72
N LYS A 142 -18.37 -18.56 -17.75
CA LYS A 142 -19.60 -18.30 -17.00
C LYS A 142 -19.45 -17.11 -16.06
N ALA A 143 -18.28 -16.97 -15.42
CA ALA A 143 -17.99 -15.85 -14.54
C ALA A 143 -17.85 -14.55 -15.33
N TRP A 144 -17.33 -14.62 -16.56
CA TRP A 144 -17.24 -13.48 -17.47
C TRP A 144 -18.62 -13.05 -17.98
N ASP A 145 -19.43 -13.98 -18.49
CA ASP A 145 -20.77 -13.69 -19.00
C ASP A 145 -21.67 -13.08 -17.92
N ARG A 146 -21.57 -13.58 -16.68
CA ARG A 146 -22.29 -13.01 -15.54
C ARG A 146 -21.84 -11.58 -15.26
N LEU A 147 -20.53 -11.36 -15.12
CA LEU A 147 -19.99 -10.03 -14.83
C LEU A 147 -20.38 -9.02 -15.91
N ASP A 148 -20.32 -9.42 -17.18
CA ASP A 148 -20.73 -8.57 -18.31
C ASP A 148 -22.21 -8.17 -18.21
N HIS A 149 -23.09 -9.14 -17.91
CA HIS A 149 -24.51 -8.88 -17.70
C HIS A 149 -24.77 -7.93 -16.52
N GLU A 150 -24.13 -8.16 -15.37
CA GLU A 150 -24.29 -7.31 -14.18
C GLU A 150 -23.76 -5.89 -14.40
N LEU A 151 -22.69 -5.72 -15.19
CA LEU A 151 -22.19 -4.41 -15.59
C LEU A 151 -23.17 -3.68 -16.51
N GLU A 152 -23.87 -4.38 -17.41
CA GLU A 152 -24.95 -3.79 -18.20
C GLU A 152 -26.14 -3.37 -17.34
N GLU A 153 -26.52 -4.18 -16.35
CA GLU A 153 -27.58 -3.82 -15.41
C GLU A 153 -27.19 -2.60 -14.56
N LEU A 154 -25.96 -2.56 -14.06
CA LEU A 154 -25.40 -1.41 -13.36
C LEU A 154 -25.42 -0.16 -14.24
N LEU A 155 -25.11 -0.26 -15.53
CA LEU A 155 -25.20 0.88 -16.46
C LEU A 155 -26.63 1.43 -16.55
N LYS A 156 -27.63 0.55 -16.60
CA LYS A 156 -29.06 0.90 -16.72
C LYS A 156 -29.69 1.34 -15.40
N SER A 157 -29.12 0.99 -14.25
CA SER A 157 -29.69 1.34 -12.95
C SER A 157 -29.70 2.85 -12.69
N ALA A 158 -30.73 3.34 -12.03
CA ALA A 158 -30.79 4.73 -11.55
C ALA A 158 -30.05 4.81 -10.22
N SER A 159 -29.04 5.68 -10.12
CA SER A 159 -28.39 5.97 -8.84
C SER A 159 -29.27 6.93 -8.04
N PRO A 160 -29.60 6.63 -6.77
CA PRO A 160 -30.24 7.60 -5.90
C PRO A 160 -29.35 8.85 -5.78
N SER A 161 -29.95 10.03 -5.92
CA SER A 161 -29.26 11.31 -5.70
C SER A 161 -28.78 11.36 -4.25
N GLU A 162 -27.48 11.62 -4.03
CA GLU A 162 -26.95 11.91 -2.70
C GLU A 162 -27.76 13.04 -2.06
N SER A 163 -28.62 12.69 -1.10
CA SER A 163 -29.05 13.64 -0.08
C SER A 163 -27.98 13.58 1.01
N VAL A 164 -26.98 14.44 0.86
CA VAL A 164 -26.04 14.72 1.94
C VAL A 164 -26.82 15.45 3.02
N ASP A 165 -27.36 14.69 3.97
CA ASP A 165 -27.88 15.23 5.22
C ASP A 165 -26.68 15.74 6.02
N SER A 166 -26.44 17.04 5.91
CA SER A 166 -25.41 17.76 6.65
C SER A 166 -25.86 17.94 8.09
N ASP A 167 -25.95 16.85 8.85
CA ASP A 167 -26.25 16.89 10.28
C ASP A 167 -25.07 16.33 11.08
N VAL A 168 -23.93 17.02 10.96
CA VAL A 168 -22.88 17.03 11.97
C VAL A 168 -22.56 18.49 12.29
N SER A 169 -23.55 19.19 12.83
CA SER A 169 -23.32 20.29 13.75
C SER A 169 -23.72 19.85 15.15
N ALA A 170 -22.87 20.17 16.12
CA ALA A 170 -23.05 20.04 17.56
C ALA A 170 -22.68 18.69 18.20
N VAL A 171 -21.39 18.49 18.44
CA VAL A 171 -20.93 18.24 19.82
C VAL A 171 -19.76 19.19 20.11
N LYS A 172 -19.91 19.91 21.23
CA LYS A 172 -18.98 20.90 21.81
C LYS A 172 -17.57 20.38 22.04
#